data_AF-V4P3B4-F1
#
_entry.id   AF-V4P3B4-F1
#
_cell.length_a   1.000
_cell.length_b   1.000
_cell.length_c   1.000
_cell.angle_alpha   90.00
_cell.angle_beta   90.00
_cell.angle_gamma   90.00
#
_symmetry.space_group_name_H-M   'P 1'
#
loop_
_entity.id
_entity.type
_entity.pdbx_description
1 polymer ?
#
loop_
_entity_poly.entity_id
_entity_poly.type
_entity_poly.pdbx_seq_one_letter_code
_entity_poly.pdbx_strand_id
1 'polypeptide(L)'
;MSHLIHIELDRLEGSLLRVLGLIERRGFHIDQMELYDLGEKRGLSVTVRPRDPSRSPDQLGLQIDRLYGITRLSADPRVGAGADTQAKQGIRA
;
A
#
# COMPACT_ATOMS: atom_id res chain seq x y z
N MET A 1 16.95 -8.13 4.06
CA MET A 1 16.40 -7.74 2.74
C MET A 1 15.20 -6.85 2.98
N SER A 2 15.00 -5.80 2.18
CA SER A 2 13.84 -4.93 2.27
C SER A 2 12.77 -5.34 1.26
N HIS A 3 11.50 -5.10 1.59
CA HIS A 3 10.33 -5.54 0.84
C HIS A 3 9.40 -4.35 0.61
N LEU A 4 8.99 -4.12 -0.63
CA LEU A 4 8.04 -3.08 -0.99
C LEU A 4 6.61 -3.65 -0.94
N ILE A 5 5.70 -2.90 -0.33
CA ILE A 5 4.28 -3.24 -0.23
C ILE A 5 3.47 -2.06 -0.77
N HIS A 6 2.55 -2.34 -1.69
CA HIS A 6 1.60 -1.38 -2.23
C HIS A 6 0.23 -1.59 -1.59
N ILE A 7 -0.41 -0.51 -1.16
CA ILE A 7 -1.64 -0.55 -0.38
C ILE A 7 -2.57 0.56 -0.86
N GLU A 8 -3.84 0.24 -1.06
CA GLU A 8 -4.93 1.20 -1.12
C GLU A 8 -5.57 1.38 0.26
N LEU A 9 -5.84 2.63 0.58
CA LEU A 9 -6.47 3.06 1.82
C LEU A 9 -7.79 3.74 1.49
N ASP A 10 -8.84 3.30 2.16
CA ASP A 10 -10.08 4.07 2.22
C ASP A 10 -9.82 5.44 2.89
N ARG A 11 -10.61 6.45 2.52
CA ARG A 11 -10.60 7.77 3.16
C ARG A 11 -11.29 7.76 4.53
N LEU A 12 -10.93 6.77 5.35
CA LEU A 12 -11.39 6.59 6.72
C LEU A 12 -10.35 7.11 7.70
N GLU A 13 -10.83 7.65 8.81
CA GLU A 13 -9.98 8.03 9.94
C GLU A 13 -9.16 6.82 10.43
N GLY A 14 -7.88 7.07 10.75
CA GLY A 14 -6.99 6.05 11.32
C GLY A 14 -6.53 4.94 10.38
N SER A 15 -6.94 4.89 9.11
CA SER A 15 -6.50 3.88 8.13
C SER A 15 -4.98 3.77 8.03
N LEU A 16 -4.29 4.90 7.85
CA LEU A 16 -2.83 4.95 7.83
C LEU A 16 -2.21 4.50 9.16
N LEU A 17 -2.76 4.96 10.30
CA LEU A 17 -2.26 4.60 11.63
C LEU A 17 -2.39 3.10 11.92
N ARG A 18 -3.46 2.43 11.43
CA ARG A 18 -3.61 0.97 11.55
C ARG A 18 -2.52 0.22 10.82
N VAL A 19 -2.18 0.64 9.59
CA VAL A 19 -1.09 0.02 8.81
C VAL A 19 0.25 0.21 9.51
N LEU A 20 0.60 1.46 9.88
CA LEU A 20 1.87 1.75 10.55
C LEU A 20 1.98 1.05 11.90
N GLY A 21 0.90 1.08 12.68
CA GLY A 21 0.83 0.39 13.95
C GLY A 21 0.99 -1.13 13.82
N LEU A 22 0.42 -1.76 12.78
CA LEU A 22 0.63 -3.18 12.53
C LEU A 22 2.09 -3.48 12.17
N ILE A 23 2.68 -2.74 11.23
CA ILE A 23 4.06 -2.96 10.76
C ILE A 23 5.05 -2.87 11.93
N GLU A 24 4.99 -1.80 12.72
CA GLU A 24 5.90 -1.59 13.85
C GLU A 24 5.70 -2.65 14.95
N ARG A 25 4.44 -2.94 15.33
CA ARG A 25 4.13 -3.97 16.36
C ARG A 25 4.52 -5.39 15.95
N ARG A 26 4.65 -5.66 14.64
CA ARG A 26 5.08 -6.96 14.11
C ARG A 26 6.58 -7.07 13.91
N GLY A 27 7.35 -6.06 14.36
CA GLY A 27 8.80 -6.13 14.38
C GLY A 27 9.42 -5.91 13.01
N PHE A 28 8.87 -5.00 12.22
CA PHE A 28 9.48 -4.52 10.99
C PHE A 28 9.98 -3.07 11.19
N HIS A 29 11.06 -2.73 10.49
CA HIS A 29 11.47 -1.35 10.27
C HIS A 29 10.78 -0.82 9.02
N ILE A 30 10.42 0.46 9.02
CA ILE A 30 10.02 1.18 7.80
C ILE A 30 11.26 1.91 7.28
N ASP A 31 11.75 1.49 6.11
CA ASP A 31 12.91 2.12 5.46
C ASP A 31 12.47 3.31 4.59
N GLN A 32 11.30 3.22 3.93
CA GLN A 32 10.75 4.28 3.07
C GLN A 32 9.21 4.21 3.07
N MET A 33 8.56 5.37 2.94
CA MET A 33 7.10 5.45 2.80
C MET A 33 6.72 6.60 1.85
N GLU A 34 5.75 6.34 0.98
CA GLU A 34 5.14 7.32 0.10
C GLU A 34 3.62 7.18 0.16
N LEU A 35 2.92 8.26 0.50
CA LEU A 35 1.47 8.36 0.46
C LEU A 35 1.08 9.24 -0.72
N TYR A 36 0.16 8.79 -1.56
CA TYR A 36 -0.27 9.48 -2.77
C TYR A 36 -1.78 9.42 -2.97
N ASP A 37 -2.30 10.29 -3.81
CA ASP A 37 -3.72 10.37 -4.12
C ASP A 37 -4.11 9.41 -5.26
N LEU A 38 -5.24 8.72 -5.11
CA LEU A 38 -5.87 7.86 -6.12
C LEU A 38 -7.33 8.31 -6.38
N GLY A 39 -7.67 9.55 -6.03
CA GLY A 39 -9.03 10.09 -6.11
C GLY A 39 -9.85 9.65 -4.90
N GLU A 40 -10.81 8.74 -5.12
CA GLU A 40 -11.71 8.23 -4.08
C GLU A 40 -10.97 7.44 -2.97
N LYS A 41 -9.77 6.96 -3.27
CA LYS A 41 -8.87 6.26 -2.34
C LYS A 41 -7.55 7.00 -2.20
N ARG A 42 -6.70 6.54 -1.28
CA ARG A 42 -5.29 6.95 -1.20
C ARG A 42 -4.42 5.72 -1.44
N GLY A 43 -3.29 5.90 -2.11
CA GLY A 43 -2.30 4.86 -2.24
C GLY A 43 -1.15 5.06 -1.25
N LEU A 44 -0.58 3.96 -0.78
CA LEU A 44 0.55 3.89 0.12
C LEU A 44 1.55 2.87 -0.42
N SER A 45 2.77 3.32 -0.68
CA SER A 45 3.91 2.46 -0.98
C SER A 45 4.84 2.49 0.23
N VAL A 46 5.09 1.33 0.85
CA VAL A 46 5.94 1.23 2.05
C VAL A 46 7.01 0.17 1.85
N THR A 47 8.26 0.54 2.10
CA THR A 47 9.40 -0.38 2.11
C THR A 47 9.69 -0.77 3.54
N VAL A 48 9.61 -2.06 3.82
CA VAL A 48 9.82 -2.62 5.17
C VAL A 48 10.98 -3.59 5.20
N ARG A 49 11.64 -3.69 6.34
CA ARG A 49 12.71 -4.68 6.58
C ARG A 49 12.48 -5.38 7.91
N PRO A 50 12.54 -6.71 7.98
CA PRO A 50 12.39 -7.44 9.23
C PRO A 50 13.48 -7.04 10.22
N ARG A 51 13.12 -6.84 11.49
CA ARG A 51 14.08 -6.56 12.58
C ARG A 51 14.96 -7.77 12.90
N ASP A 52 14.44 -8.97 12.68
CA ASP A 52 15.13 -10.23 12.91
C ASP A 52 14.69 -11.31 11.88
N PRO A 53 15.48 -12.37 11.64
CA PRO A 53 15.21 -13.37 10.60
C PRO A 53 13.92 -14.19 10.80
N SER A 54 13.31 -14.17 12.00
CA SER A 54 12.06 -14.90 12.25
C SER A 54 10.82 -14.20 11.71
N ARG A 55 10.95 -12.97 11.20
CA ARG A 55 9.83 -12.17 10.69
C ARG A 55 9.60 -12.43 9.20
N SER A 56 8.42 -12.94 8.88
CA SER A 56 8.00 -13.23 7.50
C SER A 56 7.21 -12.05 6.90
N PRO A 57 7.67 -11.46 5.79
CA PRO A 57 6.92 -10.47 5.04
C PRO A 57 5.57 -11.00 4.51
N ASP A 58 5.49 -12.29 4.18
CA ASP A 58 4.25 -12.92 3.72
C ASP A 58 3.19 -12.93 4.83
N GLN A 59 3.61 -13.25 6.06
CA GLN A 59 2.74 -13.18 7.23
C GLN A 59 2.29 -11.76 7.54
N LEU A 60 3.17 -10.76 7.33
CA LEU A 60 2.78 -9.35 7.43
C LEU A 60 1.72 -9.00 6.38
N GLY A 61 1.90 -9.43 5.13
CA GLY A 61 0.92 -9.25 4.05
C GLY A 61 -0.47 -9.81 4.42
N LEU A 62 -0.52 -11.07 4.89
CA LEU A 62 -1.76 -11.70 5.33
C LEU A 62 -2.44 -10.99 6.51
N GLN A 63 -1.66 -10.30 7.36
CA GLN A 63 -2.19 -9.52 8.46
C GLN A 63 -2.70 -8.15 8.01
N ILE A 64 -2.04 -7.52 7.03
CA ILE A 64 -2.52 -6.30 6.37
C ILE A 64 -3.88 -6.57 5.69
N ASP A 65 -4.02 -7.72 5.02
CA ASP A 65 -5.25 -8.13 4.33
C ASP A 65 -6.47 -8.26 5.28
N ARG A 66 -6.24 -8.29 6.61
CA ARG A 66 -7.31 -8.34 7.63
C ARG A 66 -7.67 -6.97 8.20
N LEU A 67 -6.99 -5.89 7.82
CA LEU A 67 -7.26 -4.56 8.34
C LEU A 67 -8.47 -3.93 7.64
N TYR A 68 -9.31 -3.25 8.40
CA TYR A 68 -10.49 -2.57 7.86
C TYR A 68 -10.13 -1.33 7.04
N GLY A 69 -10.71 -1.24 5.83
CA GLY A 69 -10.55 -0.13 4.89
C GLY A 69 -9.17 -0.07 4.23
N ILE A 70 -8.51 -1.23 4.09
CA ILE A 70 -7.16 -1.40 3.56
C ILE A 70 -7.18 -2.55 2.56
N THR A 71 -6.64 -2.33 1.37
CA THR A 71 -6.49 -3.35 0.33
C THR A 71 -5.05 -3.42 -0.11
N ARG A 72 -4.41 -4.59 -0.02
CA ARG A 72 -3.05 -4.78 -0.53
C ARG A 72 -3.06 -4.99 -2.04
N LEU A 73 -2.15 -4.34 -2.74
CA LEU A 73 -2.00 -4.44 -4.18
C LEU A 73 -0.77 -5.29 -4.55
N SER A 74 -0.86 -5.99 -5.67
CA SER A 74 0.25 -6.78 -6.22
C SER A 74 1.31 -5.93 -6.94
N ALA A 75 0.97 -4.71 -7.35
CA ALA A 75 1.84 -3.78 -8.07
C ALA A 75 1.46 -2.32 -7.75
N ASP A 76 2.34 -1.37 -8.12
CA ASP A 76 2.05 0.06 -8.00
C ASP A 76 0.93 0.47 -8.97
N PRO A 77 -0.22 0.96 -8.47
CA PRO A 77 -1.37 1.30 -9.31
C PRO A 77 -1.08 2.47 -10.25
N ARG A 78 -0.06 3.31 -9.96
CA ARG A 78 0.34 4.44 -10.80
C ARG A 78 1.03 4.01 -12.09
N VAL A 79 1.61 2.81 -12.11
CA VAL A 79 2.32 2.25 -13.28
C VAL A 79 1.34 1.65 -14.28
N GLY A 80 0.17 1.17 -13.84
CA GLY A 80 -0.88 0.61 -14.70
C GLY A 80 -1.94 1.62 -15.16
N ALA A 81 -2.24 2.65 -14.35
CA ALA A 81 -3.30 3.63 -14.64
C ALA A 81 -3.02 4.55 -15.85
N GLY A 82 -1.80 4.55 -16.39
CA GLY A 82 -1.44 5.33 -17.58
C GLY A 82 -2.12 4.89 -18.88
N ALA A 83 -2.68 3.67 -18.95
CA ALA A 83 -3.33 3.16 -20.16
C ALA A 83 -4.80 3.59 -20.31
N ASP A 84 -5.54 3.75 -19.20
CA ASP A 84 -6.99 3.89 -19.24
C ASP A 84 -7.48 5.36 -19.29
N THR A 85 -6.65 6.31 -18.87
CA THR A 85 -7.03 7.73 -18.90
C THR A 85 -6.94 8.34 -20.30
N GLN A 86 -6.13 7.77 -21.21
CA GLN A 86 -5.99 8.29 -22.58
C GLN A 86 -7.18 7.89 -23.50
N ALA A 87 -7.86 6.77 -23.20
CA ALA A 87 -8.97 6.27 -24.02
C ALA A 87 -10.27 7.09 -23.94
N LYS A 88 -10.46 7.90 -22.88
CA LYS A 88 -11.70 8.70 -22.70
C LYS A 88 -11.65 10.13 -23.25
N GLN A 89 -10.49 10.60 -23.71
CA GLN A 89 -10.33 11.96 -24.27
C GLN A 89 -10.38 12.01 -25.81
N GLY A 90 -10.47 10.85 -26.49
CA GLY A 90 -10.38 10.75 -27.95
C GLY A 90 -11.69 10.71 -28.74
N ILE A 91 -12.87 10.95 -28.15
CA ILE A 91 -14.15 10.94 -28.88
C ILE A 91 -14.95 12.20 -28.54
N ARG A 92 -14.43 13.36 -28.96
CA ARG A 92 -15.24 14.57 -29.22
C ARG A 92 -14.56 15.40 -30.31
N ALA A 93 -14.89 15.08 -31.56
CA ALA A 93 -14.97 15.99 -32.70
C ALA A 93 -15.91 15.35 -33.73
#